data_AF-A0AAU1QIE7-F1
#
_entry.id   AF-A0AAU1QIE7-F1
#
_cell.length_a   1.000
_cell.length_b   1.000
_cell.length_c   1.000
_cell.angle_alpha   90.00
_cell.angle_beta   90.00
_cell.angle_gamma   90.00
#
_symmetry.space_group_name_H-M   'P 1'
#
loop_
_entity.id
_entity.type
_entity.pdbx_description
1 polymer ?
#
loop_
_entity_poly.entity_id
_entity_poly.type
_entity_poly.pdbx_seq_one_letter_code
_entity_poly.pdbx_strand_id
1 'polypeptide(L)'
;MHTRRCNECGCQLSRYNTEDCCSACLRGRRADAPAPLCVPEQVWGVPEVRLTLKERDFGRLCTLVRSLGRLRQDDIAQLTGLSQAFLSMLESGDRKLTNIDKIVMLLDGLDVPVELTGPMLRSSDRATPLHRSRCVSSHLQSA
;
A
#
# COMPACT_ATOMS: atom_id res chain seq x y z
N MET A 1 -24.42 -21.54 -32.90
CA MET A 1 -24.44 -20.20 -32.28
C MET A 1 -23.75 -20.31 -30.93
N HIS A 2 -22.60 -19.64 -30.73
CA HIS A 2 -21.85 -19.75 -29.48
C HIS A 2 -22.47 -18.85 -28.41
N THR A 3 -23.00 -19.48 -27.36
CA THR A 3 -23.55 -18.77 -26.21
C THR A 3 -22.41 -18.39 -25.28
N ARG A 4 -22.05 -17.10 -25.22
CA ARG A 4 -21.07 -16.60 -24.24
C ARG A 4 -21.66 -16.71 -22.83
N ARG A 5 -20.82 -17.12 -21.88
CA ARG A 5 -21.17 -17.27 -20.46
C ARG A 5 -20.24 -16.41 -19.61
N CYS A 6 -20.75 -15.96 -18.46
CA CYS A 6 -19.99 -15.25 -17.45
C CYS A 6 -18.92 -16.16 -16.85
N ASN A 7 -17.69 -15.68 -16.72
CA ASN A 7 -16.60 -16.46 -16.12
C ASN A 7 -16.78 -16.73 -14.61
N GLU A 8 -17.58 -15.91 -13.91
CA GLU A 8 -17.78 -16.02 -12.46
C GLU A 8 -18.96 -16.93 -12.09
N CYS A 9 -20.15 -16.62 -12.62
CA CYS A 9 -21.38 -17.32 -12.23
C CYS A 9 -21.94 -18.27 -13.32
N GLY A 10 -21.28 -18.36 -14.48
CA GLY A 10 -21.69 -19.26 -15.56
C GLY A 10 -23.01 -18.89 -16.28
N CYS A 11 -23.66 -17.79 -15.88
CA CYS A 11 -24.89 -17.32 -16.54
C CYS A 11 -24.62 -16.90 -17.99
N GLN A 12 -25.63 -17.04 -18.85
CA GLN A 12 -25.54 -16.61 -20.23
C GLN A 12 -25.42 -15.08 -20.32
N LEU A 13 -24.40 -14.60 -21.03
CA LEU A 13 -24.23 -13.18 -21.27
C LEU A 13 -25.22 -12.68 -22.33
N SER A 14 -25.81 -11.53 -22.07
CA SER A 14 -26.64 -10.82 -23.05
C SER A 14 -25.83 -10.49 -24.30
N ARG A 15 -26.48 -10.46 -25.47
CA ARG A 15 -25.83 -10.07 -26.75
C ARG A 15 -25.24 -8.66 -26.72
N TYR A 16 -25.78 -7.79 -25.87
CA TYR A 16 -25.33 -6.41 -25.70
C TYR A 16 -24.21 -6.27 -24.65
N ASN A 17 -23.83 -7.36 -23.97
CA ASN A 17 -22.73 -7.33 -23.02
C ASN A 17 -21.43 -7.71 -23.73
N THR A 18 -20.51 -6.75 -23.84
CA THR A 18 -19.19 -6.94 -24.45
C THR A 18 -18.18 -7.55 -23.48
N GLU A 19 -18.41 -7.47 -22.17
CA GLU A 19 -17.53 -7.94 -21.10
C GLU A 19 -17.53 -9.48 -20.95
N ASP A 20 -16.53 -10.01 -20.24
CA ASP A 20 -16.44 -11.45 -19.91
C ASP A 20 -17.20 -11.84 -18.61
N CYS A 21 -17.74 -10.84 -17.90
CA CYS A 21 -18.56 -11.03 -16.70
C CYS A 21 -19.94 -10.39 -16.87
N CYS A 22 -20.95 -10.94 -16.19
CA CYS A 22 -22.27 -10.31 -16.16
C CYS A 22 -22.25 -9.03 -15.32
N SER A 23 -23.17 -8.11 -15.58
CA SER A 23 -23.25 -6.82 -14.88
C SER A 23 -23.38 -6.96 -13.36
N ALA A 24 -23.98 -8.04 -12.86
CA ALA A 24 -24.09 -8.34 -11.43
C ALA A 24 -22.72 -8.75 -10.83
N CYS A 25 -22.02 -9.71 -11.43
CA CYS A 25 -20.68 -10.12 -10.99
C CYS A 25 -19.66 -8.99 -11.15
N LEU A 26 -19.77 -8.18 -12.20
CA LEU A 26 -18.90 -7.02 -12.40
C LEU A 26 -19.13 -5.95 -11.32
N ARG A 27 -20.39 -5.72 -10.91
CA ARG A 27 -20.72 -4.83 -9.78
C ARG A 27 -20.20 -5.39 -8.46
N GLY A 28 -20.36 -6.69 -8.21
CA GLY A 28 -19.79 -7.36 -7.03
C GLY A 28 -18.27 -7.17 -6.95
N ARG A 29 -17.56 -7.44 -8.05
CA ARG A 29 -16.11 -7.26 -8.13
C ARG A 29 -15.65 -5.81 -7.94
N ARG A 30 -16.42 -4.83 -8.39
CA ARG A 30 -16.14 -3.39 -8.17
C ARG A 30 -16.43 -2.96 -6.73
N ALA A 31 -17.40 -3.58 -6.06
CA ALA A 31 -17.68 -3.33 -4.65
C ALA A 31 -16.61 -3.97 -3.74
N ASP A 32 -15.96 -5.04 -4.21
CA ASP A 32 -15.03 -5.87 -3.43
C ASP A 32 -13.54 -5.60 -3.73
N ALA A 33 -13.24 -4.65 -4.61
CA ALA A 33 -11.87 -4.21 -4.86
C ALA A 33 -11.59 -2.94 -4.02
N PRO A 34 -11.06 -3.07 -2.78
CA PRO A 34 -10.57 -1.91 -2.07
C PRO A 34 -9.51 -1.22 -2.93
N ALA A 35 -9.53 0.11 -2.93
CA ALA A 35 -8.47 0.90 -3.56
C ALA A 35 -7.10 0.38 -3.06
N PRO A 36 -6.08 0.32 -3.93
CA PRO A 36 -4.79 -0.21 -3.54
C PRO A 36 -4.27 0.58 -2.33
N LEU A 37 -4.01 -0.13 -1.23
CA LEU A 37 -3.37 0.45 -0.05
C LEU A 37 -1.96 0.87 -0.46
N CYS A 38 -1.68 2.17 -0.45
CA CYS A 38 -0.37 2.75 -0.75
C CYS A 38 -0.11 3.94 0.16
N VAL A 39 1.16 4.20 0.47
CA VAL A 39 1.57 5.49 1.04
C VAL A 39 1.58 6.52 -0.09
N PRO A 40 0.85 7.65 0.03
CA PRO A 40 0.88 8.70 -1.00
C PRO A 40 2.27 9.30 -1.15
N GLU A 41 2.71 9.53 -2.40
CA GLU A 41 4.07 10.00 -2.71
C GLU A 41 4.42 11.34 -2.03
N GLN A 42 3.43 12.19 -1.79
CA GLN A 42 3.60 13.49 -1.13
C GLN A 42 4.12 13.37 0.30
N VAL A 43 3.83 12.26 0.99
CA VAL A 43 4.28 11.98 2.36
C VAL A 43 5.81 12.01 2.42
N TRP A 44 6.48 11.43 1.42
CA TRP A 44 7.94 11.35 1.34
C TRP A 44 8.62 12.70 1.10
N GLY A 45 7.88 13.68 0.55
CA GLY A 45 8.36 15.04 0.35
C GLY A 45 8.45 15.86 1.65
N VAL A 46 7.79 15.43 2.73
CA VAL A 46 7.71 16.19 3.97
C VAL A 46 9.07 16.17 4.70
N PRO A 47 9.64 17.34 5.07
CA PRO A 47 10.95 17.40 5.72
C PRO A 47 11.04 16.59 7.01
N GLU A 48 9.98 16.56 7.82
CA GLU A 48 9.93 15.77 9.06
C GLU A 48 10.02 14.27 8.80
N VAL A 49 9.36 13.76 7.76
CA VAL A 49 9.43 12.34 7.35
C VAL A 49 10.85 11.97 6.93
N ARG A 50 11.51 12.88 6.21
CA ARG A 50 12.91 12.69 5.78
C ARG A 50 13.88 12.74 6.95
N LEU A 51 13.60 13.58 7.95
CA LEU A 51 14.42 13.68 9.16
C LEU A 51 14.30 12.41 10.01
N THR A 52 13.08 11.92 10.26
CA THR A 52 12.86 10.69 11.04
C THR A 52 13.45 9.46 10.38
N LEU A 53 13.42 9.37 9.04
CA LEU A 53 14.14 8.35 8.28
C LEU A 53 15.65 8.39 8.52
N LYS A 54 16.26 9.59 8.52
CA LYS A 54 17.70 9.77 8.80
C LYS A 54 18.05 9.42 10.25
N GLU A 55 17.21 9.80 11.20
CA GLU A 55 17.37 9.53 12.63
C GLU A 55 17.06 8.07 13.00
N ARG A 56 16.50 7.29 12.06
CA ARG A 56 16.04 5.90 12.26
C ARG A 56 14.97 5.79 13.36
N ASP A 57 14.16 6.82 13.51
CA ASP A 57 13.01 6.81 14.41
C ASP A 57 11.79 6.21 13.69
N PHE A 58 11.75 4.86 13.66
CA PHE A 58 10.70 4.12 12.98
C PHE A 58 9.32 4.28 13.62
N GLY A 59 9.25 4.56 14.93
CA GLY A 59 7.98 4.82 15.61
C GLY A 59 7.37 6.15 15.19
N ARG A 60 8.20 7.19 15.14
CA ARG A 60 7.77 8.50 14.64
C ARG A 60 7.51 8.49 13.14
N LEU A 61 8.29 7.73 12.37
CA LEU A 61 8.05 7.51 10.95
C LEU A 61 6.65 6.93 10.69
N CYS A 62 6.30 5.82 11.36
CA CYS A 62 4.97 5.21 11.21
C CYS A 62 3.85 6.21 11.55
N THR A 63 3.99 6.96 12.65
CA THR A 63 3.01 7.99 13.04
C THR A 63 2.84 9.08 11.98
N LEU A 64 3.96 9.59 11.43
CA LEU A 64 3.93 10.63 10.41
C LEU A 64 3.35 10.12 9.09
N VAL A 65 3.80 8.96 8.61
CA VAL A 65 3.28 8.33 7.39
C VAL A 65 1.78 8.09 7.50
N ARG A 66 1.32 7.61 8.66
CA ARG A 66 -0.08 7.34 8.92
C ARG A 66 -0.93 8.61 8.90
N SER A 67 -0.49 9.64 9.61
CA SER A 67 -1.21 10.92 9.71
C SER A 67 -1.25 11.68 8.38
N LEU A 68 -0.14 11.74 7.64
CA LEU A 68 -0.03 12.43 6.36
C LEU A 68 -0.69 11.64 5.23
N GLY A 69 -0.60 10.31 5.27
CA GLY A 69 -1.21 9.41 4.29
C GLY A 69 -2.68 9.09 4.56
N ARG A 70 -3.26 9.60 5.66
CA ARG A 70 -4.62 9.24 6.14
C ARG A 70 -4.84 7.74 6.27
N LEU A 71 -3.81 7.01 6.67
CA LEU A 71 -3.84 5.58 6.88
C LEU A 71 -4.30 5.26 8.31
N ARG A 72 -4.87 4.09 8.52
CA ARG A 72 -5.11 3.50 9.84
C ARG A 72 -3.89 2.70 10.28
N GLN A 73 -3.81 2.35 11.55
CA GLN A 73 -2.72 1.49 12.04
C GLN A 73 -2.78 0.09 11.40
N ASP A 74 -4.00 -0.42 11.20
CA ASP A 74 -4.26 -1.68 10.48
C ASP A 74 -3.80 -1.62 9.02
N ASP A 75 -3.77 -0.43 8.41
CA ASP A 75 -3.31 -0.26 7.04
C ASP A 75 -1.78 -0.39 6.98
N ILE A 76 -1.08 0.23 7.92
CA ILE A 76 0.37 0.06 8.07
C ILE A 76 0.73 -1.41 8.39
N ALA A 77 -0.08 -2.08 9.22
CA ALA A 77 0.08 -3.50 9.52
C ALA A 77 -0.02 -4.37 8.25
N GLN A 78 -1.01 -4.10 7.40
CA GLN A 78 -1.19 -4.80 6.13
C GLN A 78 -0.07 -4.50 5.13
N LEU A 79 0.37 -3.25 5.03
CA LEU A 79 1.47 -2.84 4.14
C LEU A 79 2.79 -3.51 4.52
N THR A 80 3.08 -3.57 5.82
CA THR A 80 4.39 -3.99 6.33
C THR A 80 4.44 -5.45 6.77
N GLY A 81 3.29 -6.11 6.95
CA GLY A 81 3.23 -7.45 7.54
C GLY A 81 3.56 -7.48 9.05
N LEU A 82 3.76 -6.33 9.69
CA LEU A 82 3.92 -6.22 11.14
C LEU A 82 2.56 -6.33 11.83
N SER A 83 2.52 -6.86 13.05
CA SER A 83 1.27 -6.91 13.81
C SER A 83 0.85 -5.52 14.28
N GLN A 84 -0.46 -5.27 14.33
CA GLN A 84 -1.02 -4.02 14.84
C GLN A 84 -0.53 -3.70 16.27
N ALA A 85 -0.50 -4.71 17.16
CA ALA A 85 0.01 -4.53 18.52
C ALA A 85 1.50 -4.14 18.55
N PHE A 86 2.30 -4.69 17.64
CA PHE A 86 3.71 -4.31 17.51
C PHE A 86 3.86 -2.87 17.01
N LEU A 87 3.05 -2.46 16.03
CA LEU A 87 3.01 -1.07 15.56
C LEU A 87 2.55 -0.11 16.64
N SER A 88 1.59 -0.48 17.48
CA SER A 88 1.17 0.33 18.62
C SER A 88 2.30 0.55 19.61
N MET A 89 3.02 -0.52 20.00
CA MET A 89 4.19 -0.41 20.89
C MET A 89 5.34 0.37 20.25
N LEU A 90 5.46 0.32 18.92
CA LEU A 90 6.46 1.06 18.18
C LEU A 90 6.12 2.57 18.12
N GLU A 91 4.85 2.92 17.86
CA GLU A 91 4.35 4.31 17.83
C GLU A 91 4.37 4.95 19.23
N SER A 92 4.08 4.20 20.30
CA SER A 92 4.14 4.69 21.68
C SER A 92 5.56 4.85 22.22
N GLY A 93 6.56 4.25 21.56
CA GLY A 93 7.95 4.21 22.03
C GLY A 93 8.24 3.12 23.06
N ASP A 94 7.25 2.29 23.42
CA ASP A 94 7.43 1.15 24.32
C ASP A 94 8.40 0.10 23.74
N ARG A 95 8.52 0.05 22.41
CA ARG A 95 9.41 -0.86 21.72
C ARG A 95 10.19 -0.15 20.61
N LYS A 96 11.50 -0.41 20.56
CA LYS A 96 12.37 0.03 19.46
C LYS A 96 12.51 -1.07 18.40
N LEU A 97 12.46 -0.66 17.13
CA LEU A 97 12.71 -1.55 16.00
C LEU A 97 14.22 -1.64 15.74
N THR A 98 14.86 -2.69 16.26
CA THR A 98 16.31 -2.90 16.16
C THR A 98 16.72 -4.08 15.26
N ASN A 99 15.77 -4.98 14.96
CA ASN A 99 16.02 -6.12 14.09
C ASN A 99 16.05 -5.67 12.62
N ILE A 100 17.17 -5.91 11.94
CA ILE A 100 17.40 -5.47 10.55
C ILE A 100 16.35 -6.04 9.60
N ASP A 101 15.99 -7.33 9.72
CA ASP A 101 14.98 -7.96 8.85
C ASP A 101 13.62 -7.28 8.99
N LYS A 102 13.25 -6.89 10.22
CA LYS A 102 11.99 -6.16 10.46
C LYS A 102 12.05 -4.72 9.97
N ILE A 103 13.22 -4.09 9.99
CA ILE A 103 13.43 -2.75 9.42
C ILE A 103 13.28 -2.82 7.90
N VAL A 104 13.90 -3.81 7.25
CA VAL A 104 13.75 -4.04 5.80
C VAL A 104 12.28 -4.28 5.46
N MET A 105 11.62 -5.19 6.18
CA MET A 105 10.18 -5.46 6.02
C MET A 105 9.30 -4.21 6.17
N LEU A 106 9.60 -3.34 7.14
CA LEU A 106 8.90 -2.07 7.31
C LEU A 106 9.10 -1.15 6.09
N LEU A 107 10.35 -0.95 5.66
CA LEU A 107 10.68 -0.01 4.59
C LEU A 107 10.21 -0.50 3.22
N ASP A 108 10.34 -1.79 2.95
CA ASP A 108 9.83 -2.42 1.73
C ASP A 108 8.30 -2.37 1.69
N GLY A 109 7.63 -2.66 2.81
CA GLY A 109 6.18 -2.63 2.89
C GLY A 109 5.58 -1.22 2.73
N LEU A 110 6.30 -0.19 3.18
CA LEU A 110 5.91 1.19 2.97
C LEU A 110 6.27 1.74 1.57
N ASP A 111 7.01 0.97 0.75
CA ASP A 111 7.54 1.39 -0.54
C ASP A 111 8.34 2.71 -0.43
N VAL A 112 9.25 2.76 0.55
CA VAL A 112 10.04 3.98 0.81
C VAL A 112 10.97 4.27 -0.38
N PRO A 113 10.97 5.50 -0.94
CA PRO A 113 11.86 5.86 -2.03
C PRO A 113 13.33 5.60 -1.71
N VAL A 114 14.03 4.96 -2.64
CA VAL A 114 15.44 4.55 -2.49
C VAL A 114 16.38 5.73 -2.23
N GLU A 115 16.02 6.91 -2.74
CA GLU A 115 16.76 8.15 -2.54
C GLU A 115 16.75 8.62 -1.08
N LEU A 116 15.75 8.19 -0.30
CA LEU A 116 15.57 8.56 1.10
C LEU A 116 16.18 7.53 2.06
N THR A 117 16.25 6.26 1.65
CA THR A 117 16.89 5.19 2.43
C THR A 117 18.42 5.12 2.21
N GLY A 118 18.95 5.73 1.14
CA GLY A 118 20.38 5.75 0.87
C GLY A 118 21.00 4.34 0.78
N PRO A 119 22.34 4.18 0.85
CA PRO A 119 22.95 2.85 0.88
C PRO A 119 22.69 2.06 2.17
N MET A 120 21.83 2.54 3.08
CA MET A 120 21.69 2.02 4.44
C MET A 120 21.10 0.61 4.51
N LEU A 121 20.45 0.14 3.44
CA LEU A 121 19.94 -1.23 3.31
C LEU A 121 20.07 -1.68 1.85
N ARG A 122 21.28 -2.00 1.41
CA ARG A 122 21.45 -2.81 0.19
C ARG A 122 21.01 -4.24 0.49
N SER A 123 19.73 -4.54 0.41
CA SER A 123 19.29 -5.90 0.13
C SER A 123 19.75 -6.22 -1.29
N SER A 124 20.84 -6.98 -1.43
CA SER A 124 21.46 -7.24 -2.74
C SER A 124 20.59 -8.09 -3.67
N ASP A 125 19.41 -8.55 -3.27
CA ASP A 125 18.66 -9.52 -4.06
C ASP A 125 17.14 -9.38 -3.88
N ARG A 126 16.54 -8.43 -4.61
CA ARG A 126 15.23 -8.61 -5.25
C ARG A 126 14.95 -7.49 -6.24
N ALA A 127 15.64 -7.56 -7.38
CA ALA A 127 15.10 -7.01 -8.61
C ALA A 127 13.91 -7.89 -9.04
N THR A 128 12.70 -7.54 -8.62
CA THR A 128 11.51 -7.95 -9.36
C THR A 128 10.60 -6.74 -9.44
N PRO A 129 10.54 -6.04 -10.59
CA PRO A 129 9.61 -4.95 -10.78
C PRO A 129 8.22 -5.55 -10.95
N LEU A 130 7.53 -5.83 -9.84
CA LEU A 130 6.08 -5.98 -9.86
C LEU A 130 5.49 -4.58 -9.95
N HIS A 131 5.39 -4.10 -11.20
CA HIS A 131 4.26 -3.33 -11.69
C HIS A 131 3.59 -2.39 -10.64
N ARG A 132 4.18 -1.19 -10.51
CA ARG A 132 3.57 0.10 -10.88
C ARG A 132 2.04 0.21 -10.72
N SER A 133 1.56 0.14 -9.50
CA SER A 133 0.33 0.86 -9.14
C SER A 133 0.72 2.29 -8.75
N ARG A 134 0.82 3.18 -9.74
CA ARG A 134 0.90 4.62 -9.48
C ARG A 134 -0.32 5.00 -8.64
N CYS A 135 -0.09 5.34 -7.38
CA CYS A 135 -1.06 5.97 -6.50
C CYS A 135 -1.35 7.35 -7.12
N VAL A 136 -2.27 7.43 -8.10
CA VAL A 136 -2.68 8.72 -8.66
C VAL A 136 -3.45 9.41 -7.55
N SER A 137 -2.82 10.42 -6.96
CA SER A 137 -3.48 11.34 -6.06
C SER A 137 -4.63 11.99 -6.85
N SER A 138 -5.85 11.56 -6.59
CA SER A 138 -7.05 12.26 -7.05
C SER A 138 -7.01 13.65 -6.44
N HIS A 139 -6.46 14.59 -7.19
CA HIS A 139 -6.63 16.01 -6.94
C HIS A 139 -8.13 16.29 -7.03
N LEU A 140 -8.71 16.70 -5.91
CA LEU A 140 -9.94 17.47 -5.93
C LEU A 140 -9.74 18.65 -6.88
N GLN A 141 -10.54 18.72 -7.95
CA GLN A 141 -10.81 19.96 -8.65
C GLN A 141 -12.31 20.01 -8.95
N SER A 142 -13.01 20.69 -8.04
CA SER A 142 -14.35 21.23 -8.27
C SER A 142 -14.23 22.47 -9.14
N ALA A 143 -14.99 22.53 -10.22
CA ALA A 143 -15.44 23.75 -10.89
C ALA A 143 -16.80 23.48 -11.54
#